data_AF-A0A962T000-F1
#
_entry.id   AF-A0A962T000-F1
#
_cell.length_a   1.000
_cell.length_b   1.000
_cell.length_c   1.000
_cell.angle_alpha   90.00
_cell.angle_beta   90.00
_cell.angle_gamma   90.00
#
_symmetry.space_group_name_H-M   'P 1'
#
loop_
_entity.id
_entity.type
_entity.pdbx_description
1 polymer ?
#
loop_
_entity_poly.entity_id
_entity_poly.type
_entity_poly.pdbx_seq_one_letter_code
_entity_poly.pdbx_strand_id
1 'polypeptide(L)'
;MAFCGRFGDHFRQRTRTVETAAQQSVHGLIQTETKNMERMEEAVLATDHQVLHHMLSESGWLKRAVLDQIAQEANPRLGGDKDTSLTIDESGFPKKAQWERSYNLTTYK
;
A
#
# COMPACT_ATOMS: atom_id res chain seq x y z
N MET A 1 -16.77 6.54 -5.54
CA MET A 1 -16.16 5.23 -5.20
C MET A 1 -16.11 5.08 -3.69
N ALA A 2 -16.77 4.07 -3.12
CA ALA A 2 -16.88 3.85 -1.66
C ALA A 2 -15.96 2.74 -1.11
N PHE A 3 -15.12 2.13 -1.97
CA PHE A 3 -14.31 0.95 -1.63
C PHE A 3 -13.33 1.23 -0.47
N CYS A 4 -12.63 2.38 -0.50
CA CYS A 4 -11.66 2.72 0.54
C CYS A 4 -12.30 3.25 1.84
N GLY A 5 -13.52 3.81 1.77
CA GLY A 5 -14.18 4.37 2.95
C GLY A 5 -14.42 3.35 4.06
N ARG A 6 -14.65 2.07 3.72
CA ARG A 6 -14.79 0.98 4.71
C ARG A 6 -13.50 0.65 5.47
N PHE A 7 -12.36 1.11 4.98
CA PHE A 7 -11.05 0.93 5.60
C PHE A 7 -10.52 2.22 6.23
N GLY A 8 -11.29 3.32 6.18
CA GLY A 8 -10.83 4.67 6.51
C GLY A 8 -10.23 4.81 7.91
N ASP A 9 -10.80 4.10 8.90
CA ASP A 9 -10.31 4.13 10.29
C ASP A 9 -8.87 3.62 10.43
N HIS A 10 -8.44 2.68 9.58
CA HIS A 10 -7.07 2.16 9.61
C HIS A 10 -6.04 3.16 9.09
N PHE A 11 -6.47 4.15 8.31
CA PHE A 11 -5.63 5.22 7.76
C PHE A 11 -5.60 6.47 8.66
N ARG A 12 -6.32 6.43 9.77
CA ARG A 12 -6.41 7.52 10.74
C ARG A 12 -5.39 7.34 11.86
N GLN A 13 -4.67 8.41 12.14
CA GLN A 13 -3.83 8.58 13.33
C GLN A 13 -4.47 9.60 14.27
N ARG A 14 -3.92 9.73 15.48
CA ARG A 14 -4.50 10.58 16.54
C ARG A 14 -4.75 12.03 16.12
N THR A 15 -3.89 12.60 15.27
CA THR A 15 -3.96 14.01 14.86
C THR A 15 -4.04 14.22 13.34
N ARG A 16 -3.93 13.15 12.54
CA ARG A 16 -3.88 13.23 11.08
C ARG A 16 -4.46 11.98 10.44
N THR A 17 -4.89 12.06 9.20
CA THR A 17 -5.34 10.91 8.41
C THR A 17 -4.70 10.95 7.03
N VAL A 18 -4.43 9.77 6.48
CA VAL A 18 -3.96 9.59 5.09
C VAL A 18 -5.00 8.86 4.25
N GLU A 19 -6.25 8.80 4.69
CA GLU A 19 -7.37 8.11 4.03
C GLU A 19 -7.57 8.56 2.58
N THR A 20 -7.61 9.87 2.33
CA THR A 20 -7.76 10.42 0.97
C THR A 20 -6.60 9.98 0.06
N ALA A 21 -5.37 10.04 0.58
CA ALA A 21 -4.17 9.62 -0.15
C ALA A 21 -4.19 8.11 -0.46
N ALA A 22 -4.67 7.28 0.48
CA ALA A 22 -4.86 5.85 0.27
C ALA A 22 -5.90 5.57 -0.82
N GLN A 23 -7.02 6.29 -0.82
CA GLN A 23 -8.04 6.16 -1.85
C GLN A 23 -7.51 6.56 -3.24
N GLN A 24 -6.79 7.68 -3.34
CA GLN A 24 -6.17 8.12 -4.59
C GLN A 24 -5.13 7.12 -5.09
N SER A 25 -4.33 6.55 -4.18
CA SER A 25 -3.35 5.52 -4.53
C SER A 25 -3.99 4.27 -5.11
N VAL A 26 -5.03 3.73 -4.46
CA VAL A 26 -5.75 2.56 -4.96
C VAL A 26 -6.41 2.86 -6.31
N HIS A 27 -6.97 4.06 -6.45
CA HIS A 27 -7.58 4.49 -7.71
C HIS A 27 -6.55 4.54 -8.84
N GLY A 28 -5.39 5.16 -8.58
CA GLY A 28 -4.28 5.18 -9.54
C GLY A 28 -3.81 3.77 -9.89
N LEU A 29 -3.68 2.87 -8.91
CA LEU A 29 -3.18 1.51 -9.14
C LEU A 29 -4.11 0.71 -10.05
N ILE A 30 -5.41 1.01 -10.04
CA ILE A 30 -6.41 0.38 -10.89
C ILE A 30 -6.46 1.01 -12.28
N GLN A 31 -6.21 2.33 -12.39
CA GLN A 31 -6.37 3.07 -13.64
C GLN A 31 -5.11 3.14 -14.51
N THR A 32 -3.92 3.05 -13.91
CA THR A 32 -2.66 3.19 -14.64
C THR A 32 -2.13 1.84 -15.10
N GLU A 33 -1.67 1.77 -16.35
CA GLU A 33 -1.01 0.57 -16.89
C GLU A 33 0.31 0.25 -16.17
N THR A 34 1.00 1.27 -15.66
CA THR A 34 2.25 1.13 -14.91
C THR A 34 2.07 1.55 -13.46
N LYS A 35 2.60 0.76 -12.52
CA LYS A 35 2.53 1.04 -11.07
C LYS A 35 3.55 2.11 -10.63
N ASN A 36 3.78 3.13 -11.46
CA ASN A 36 4.66 4.25 -11.14
C ASN A 36 3.81 5.40 -10.57
N MET A 37 4.17 5.87 -9.38
CA MET A 37 3.50 6.96 -8.68
C MET A 37 3.45 8.27 -9.49
N GLU A 38 4.49 8.58 -10.26
CA GLU A 38 4.52 9.76 -11.15
C GLU A 38 3.48 9.66 -12.26
N ARG A 39 3.22 8.43 -12.76
CA ARG A 39 2.17 8.18 -13.76
C ARG A 39 0.78 8.20 -13.16
N MET A 40 0.65 7.92 -11.87
CA MET A 40 -0.62 7.99 -11.15
C MET A 40 -1.04 9.45 -10.90
N GLU A 41 -0.08 10.37 -10.69
CA GLU A 41 -0.32 11.82 -10.64
C GLU A 41 -0.88 12.36 -11.97
N GLU A 42 -0.37 11.88 -13.10
CA GLU A 42 -0.88 12.25 -14.44
C GLU A 42 -2.32 11.74 -14.68
N ALA A 43 -2.66 10.55 -14.16
CA ALA A 43 -3.92 9.87 -14.44
C ALA A 43 -5.05 10.22 -13.45
N VAL A 44 -4.73 10.62 -12.21
CA VAL A 44 -5.71 10.87 -11.15
C VAL A 44 -5.65 12.33 -10.71
N LEU A 45 -6.65 13.12 -11.14
CA LEU A 45 -6.83 14.52 -10.74
C LEU A 45 -6.69 14.72 -9.22
N ALA A 46 -5.89 15.73 -8.83
CA ALA A 46 -5.59 16.13 -7.45
C ALA A 46 -4.75 15.13 -6.63
N THR A 47 -4.00 14.25 -7.28
CA THR A 47 -3.05 13.36 -6.61
C THR A 47 -1.68 14.02 -6.54
N ASP A 48 -1.13 14.19 -5.34
CA ASP A 48 0.16 14.82 -5.09
C ASP A 48 1.19 13.74 -4.76
N HIS A 49 2.28 13.67 -5.53
CA HIS A 49 3.36 12.71 -5.34
C HIS A 49 3.92 12.71 -3.90
N GLN A 50 4.13 13.88 -3.32
CA GLN A 50 4.66 14.01 -1.95
C GLN A 50 3.67 13.46 -0.92
N VAL A 51 2.38 13.69 -1.12
CA VAL A 51 1.31 13.15 -0.25
C VAL A 51 1.25 11.63 -0.37
N LEU A 52 1.34 11.08 -1.57
CA LEU A 52 1.36 9.63 -1.79
C LEU A 52 2.61 8.98 -1.20
N HIS A 53 3.78 9.59 -1.42
CA HIS A 53 5.04 9.13 -0.84
C HIS A 53 4.97 9.14 0.69
N HIS A 54 4.48 10.23 1.28
CA HIS A 54 4.29 10.30 2.73
C HIS A 54 3.38 9.18 3.23
N MET A 55 2.26 8.93 2.53
CA MET A 55 1.33 7.86 2.91
C MET A 55 2.00 6.47 2.87
N LEU A 56 2.73 6.15 1.80
CA LEU A 56 3.31 4.82 1.59
C LEU A 56 4.55 4.55 2.44
N SER A 57 5.45 5.53 2.53
CA SER A 57 6.79 5.38 3.12
C SER A 57 6.86 5.84 4.57
N GLU A 58 6.22 6.96 4.91
CA GLU A 58 6.49 7.68 6.17
C GLU A 58 5.36 7.54 7.20
N SER A 59 4.12 7.37 6.74
CA SER A 59 2.97 7.39 7.63
C SER A 59 2.75 6.03 8.30
N GLY A 60 2.65 6.03 9.62
CA GLY A 60 2.40 4.84 10.44
C GLY A 60 0.93 4.46 10.55
N TRP A 61 0.19 4.38 9.44
CA TRP A 61 -1.17 3.83 9.45
C TRP A 61 -1.15 2.32 9.73
N LEU A 62 -2.30 1.76 10.13
CA LEU A 62 -2.39 0.39 10.63
C LEU A 62 -2.41 -0.63 9.49
N LYS A 63 -1.26 -0.83 8.83
CA LYS A 63 -1.10 -1.74 7.67
C LYS A 63 -1.65 -3.13 7.92
N ARG A 64 -1.36 -3.70 9.09
CA ARG A 64 -1.82 -5.04 9.45
C ARG A 64 -3.34 -5.12 9.63
N ALA A 65 -3.95 -4.09 10.22
CA ALA A 65 -5.39 -4.04 10.42
C ALA A 65 -6.16 -3.98 9.09
N VAL A 66 -5.63 -3.28 8.08
CA VAL A 66 -6.18 -3.32 6.71
C VAL A 66 -6.13 -4.74 6.13
N LEU A 67 -4.98 -5.42 6.24
CA LEU A 67 -4.85 -6.80 5.74
C LEU A 67 -5.78 -7.77 6.47
N ASP A 68 -5.92 -7.64 7.79
CA ASP A 68 -6.80 -8.50 8.58
C ASP A 68 -8.27 -8.27 8.19
N GLN A 69 -8.71 -7.01 8.00
CA GLN A 69 -10.06 -6.73 7.51
C GLN A 69 -10.29 -7.29 6.10
N ILE A 70 -9.32 -7.16 5.18
CA ILE A 70 -9.41 -7.75 3.85
C ILE A 70 -9.58 -9.27 3.95
N ALA A 71 -8.80 -9.94 4.80
CA ALA A 71 -8.91 -11.39 4.99
C ALA A 71 -10.28 -11.80 5.54
N GLN A 72 -10.78 -11.08 6.55
CA GLN A 72 -12.11 -11.33 7.12
C GLN A 72 -13.23 -11.10 6.09
N GLU A 73 -13.13 -10.05 5.28
CA GLU A 73 -14.10 -9.76 4.21
C GLU A 73 -13.99 -10.75 3.04
N ALA A 74 -12.80 -11.26 2.72
CA ALA A 74 -12.59 -12.21 1.63
C ALA A 74 -13.05 -13.63 1.99
N ASN A 75 -12.89 -14.04 3.24
CA ASN A 75 -13.23 -15.39 3.70
C ASN A 75 -14.64 -15.87 3.31
N PRO A 76 -15.74 -15.13 3.58
CA PRO A 76 -17.08 -15.56 3.19
C PRO A 76 -17.35 -15.47 1.68
N ARG A 77 -16.49 -14.80 0.90
CA ARG A 77 -16.64 -14.65 -0.56
C ARG A 77 -15.90 -15.73 -1.34
N LEU A 78 -14.80 -16.23 -0.78
CA LEU A 78 -13.90 -17.17 -1.43
C LEU A 78 -13.98 -18.58 -0.84
N GLY A 79 -14.54 -18.75 0.37
CA GLY A 79 -14.62 -20.05 1.02
C GLY A 79 -15.90 -20.30 1.79
N GLY A 80 -15.91 -21.41 2.53
CA GLY A 80 -17.09 -21.92 3.24
C GLY A 80 -17.91 -22.95 2.45
N ASP A 81 -17.50 -23.28 1.23
CA ASP A 81 -18.11 -24.33 0.41
C ASP A 81 -17.21 -25.58 0.33
N LYS A 82 -17.83 -26.74 0.16
CA LYS A 82 -17.16 -28.05 0.00
C LYS A 82 -16.24 -28.12 -1.22
N ASP A 83 -16.49 -27.28 -2.23
CA ASP A 83 -15.74 -27.21 -3.48
C ASP A 83 -14.66 -26.09 -3.44
N THR A 84 -14.41 -25.51 -2.25
CA THR A 84 -13.32 -24.56 -2.03
C THR A 84 -12.03 -25.28 -1.63
N SER A 85 -10.88 -24.81 -2.14
CA SER A 85 -9.55 -25.23 -1.66
C SER A 85 -8.67 -24.03 -1.32
N LEU A 86 -7.78 -24.20 -0.35
CA LEU A 86 -6.74 -23.22 0.01
C LEU A 86 -5.41 -23.66 -0.58
N THR A 87 -4.94 -22.93 -1.58
CA THR A 87 -3.61 -23.14 -2.18
C THR A 87 -2.65 -22.11 -1.63
N ILE A 88 -1.54 -22.56 -1.04
CA ILE A 88 -0.47 -21.69 -0.54
C ILE A 88 0.75 -21.91 -1.43
N ASP A 89 1.20 -20.82 -2.04
CA ASP A 89 2.43 -20.78 -2.83
C ASP A 89 3.29 -19.61 -2.37
N GLU A 90 4.60 -19.82 -2.35
CA GLU A 90 5.54 -18.76 -1.96
C GLU A 90 5.99 -18.00 -3.20
N SER A 91 5.78 -16.69 -3.18
CA SER A 91 6.29 -15.78 -4.22
C SER A 91 7.21 -14.72 -3.63
N GLY A 92 8.26 -14.39 -4.37
CA GLY A 92 9.23 -13.36 -4.01
C GLY A 92 9.22 -12.22 -5.02
N PHE A 93 9.23 -10.97 -4.51
CA PHE A 93 9.44 -9.77 -5.32
C PHE A 93 10.84 -9.23 -5.06
N PRO A 94 11.87 -9.68 -5.81
CA PRO A 94 13.25 -9.24 -5.57
C PRO A 94 13.39 -7.74 -5.83
N LYS A 95 13.79 -6.99 -4.80
CA LYS A 95 14.07 -5.56 -4.93
C LYS A 95 15.36 -5.37 -5.72
N LYS A 96 15.26 -4.92 -6.97
CA LYS A 96 16.42 -4.51 -7.79
C LYS A 96 16.84 -3.07 -7.45
N ALA A 97 17.27 -2.85 -6.21
CA ALA A 97 17.87 -1.57 -5.80
C ALA A 97 19.34 -1.78 -5.44
N GLN A 98 20.16 -0.77 -5.72
CA GLN A 98 21.56 -0.75 -5.30
C GLN A 98 21.59 -0.35 -3.82
N TRP A 99 22.20 -1.17 -2.96
CA TRP A 99 22.48 -0.76 -1.58
C TRP A 99 23.72 0.13 -1.60
N GLU A 100 23.56 1.45 -1.64
CA GLU A 100 24.69 2.34 -1.32
C GLU A 100 25.00 2.20 0.18
N ARG A 101 26.09 1.48 0.48
CA ARG A 101 26.64 1.42 1.84
C ARG A 101 27.27 2.76 2.18
N SER A 102 26.56 3.65 2.85
CA SER A 102 27.19 4.75 3.57
C SER A 102 27.82 4.22 4.87
N TYR A 103 29.04 3.68 4.79
CA TYR A 103 29.92 3.59 5.96
C TYR A 103 31.08 4.56 5.77
N ASN A 104 30.94 5.74 6.38
CA ASN A 104 32.07 6.59 6.74
C ASN A 104 32.93 5.80 7.75
N LEU A 105 34.01 5.16 7.27
CA LEU A 105 35.10 4.75 8.14
C LEU A 105 36.14 5.85 8.12
N THR A 106 36.04 6.73 9.12
CA THR A 106 37.14 7.57 9.59
C THR A 106 38.33 6.66 9.88
N THR A 107 39.31 6.63 8.99
CA THR A 107 40.64 6.09 9.30
C THR A 107 41.62 7.23 9.10
N TYR A 108 41.91 7.96 10.19
CA TYR A 108 43.14 8.74 10.26
C TYR A 108 44.30 7.75 10.30
N LYS A 109 45.13 7.80 9.25
CA LYS A 109 46.53 7.36 9.30
C LYS A 109 47.40 8.58 9.59
#